data_AF-A0A0Q4ES71-F1
#
_entry.id   AF-A0A0Q4ES71-F1
#
_cell.length_a   1.000
_cell.length_b   1.000
_cell.length_c   1.000
_cell.angle_alpha   90.00
_cell.angle_beta   90.00
_cell.angle_gamma   90.00
#
_symmetry.space_group_name_H-M   'P 1'
#
loop_
_entity.id
_entity.type
_entity.pdbx_description
1 polymer ?
#
loop_
_entity_poly.entity_id
_entity_poly.type
_entity_poly.pdbx_seq_one_letter_code
_entity_poly.pdbx_strand_id
1 'polypeptide(L)'
;MLFNAHKKTISTLQHTNAQQASLLDAIERSMAVIEFDLQGSVLRANDNFLKTMGYRAEQILGQPHRMFCTPAFARSAEYNQLWTQLRNGQFQSGTFERLAGNGHSVWLEASYNPVRDEAGQVVKVVKYAMDVTPRLQAESEANAKLGAIDRAMAVIEFNLDGTIITANDNFLQRMGYSLAQIQGKHHRLFCTPELANSTAYSEFWKRLNQGELFNGQFERVDKHGQILWLEANYNPVYDASGRLCKVVKFASDVTARVQQHAADAASAAQAYHISLNTRDVAEKGADVIQQTASGMREIAADIDTSSQLIAKLGERSQQITAIVNTIRGIADQTNLLALNAAIEAARAGEQGRGFAVVADEVRQLAARTSGSTAEISSMIAMIQDETRQAIESMDSTRDRAALGVDLANRAGTVILQIREGTTEAVQAVSAFANERGNT
;
A
#
# COMPACT_ATOMS: atom_id res chain seq x y z
N MET A 1 2.83 -99.11 36.23
CA MET A 1 1.88 -98.28 35.48
C MET A 1 1.66 -96.89 36.10
N LEU A 2 1.53 -96.75 37.42
CA LEU A 2 1.37 -95.45 38.13
C LEU A 2 2.47 -94.41 37.84
N PHE A 3 3.72 -94.84 37.70
CA PHE A 3 4.87 -93.95 37.44
C PHE A 3 4.78 -93.24 36.08
N ASN A 4 4.25 -93.90 35.05
CA ASN A 4 4.08 -93.32 33.71
C ASN A 4 2.90 -92.33 33.65
N ALA A 5 1.86 -92.55 34.48
CA ALA A 5 0.72 -91.63 34.58
C ALA A 5 1.12 -90.32 35.28
N HIS A 6 1.83 -90.39 36.40
CA HIS A 6 2.35 -89.18 37.08
C HIS A 6 3.36 -88.42 36.22
N LYS A 7 4.23 -89.11 35.47
CA LYS A 7 5.16 -88.47 34.53
C LYS A 7 4.43 -87.73 33.40
N LYS A 8 3.32 -88.27 32.91
CA LYS A 8 2.48 -87.61 31.90
C LYS A 8 1.79 -86.36 32.47
N THR A 9 1.20 -86.45 33.67
CA THR A 9 0.57 -85.29 34.33
C THR A 9 1.57 -84.19 34.65
N ILE A 10 2.76 -84.53 35.17
CA ILE A 10 3.83 -83.56 35.43
C ILE A 10 4.27 -82.88 34.13
N SER A 11 4.45 -83.65 33.04
CA SER A 11 4.80 -83.10 31.74
C SER A 11 3.73 -82.14 31.20
N THR A 12 2.44 -82.49 31.33
CA THR A 12 1.33 -81.61 30.94
C THR A 12 1.32 -80.33 31.76
N LEU A 13 1.46 -80.42 33.09
CA LEU A 13 1.51 -79.24 33.97
C LEU A 13 2.72 -78.36 33.68
N GLN A 14 3.89 -78.95 33.40
CA GLN A 14 5.09 -78.23 32.98
C GLN A 14 4.88 -77.51 31.65
N HIS A 15 4.20 -78.16 30.69
CA HIS A 15 3.88 -77.55 29.41
C HIS A 15 2.88 -76.39 29.56
N THR A 16 1.81 -76.57 30.34
CA THR A 16 0.84 -75.51 30.62
C THR A 16 1.48 -74.33 31.34
N ASN A 17 2.34 -74.58 32.33
CA ASN A 17 3.05 -73.53 33.04
C ASN A 17 4.03 -72.78 32.09
N ALA A 18 4.77 -73.51 31.25
CA ALA A 18 5.63 -72.90 30.24
C ALA A 18 4.86 -72.04 29.22
N GLN A 19 3.66 -72.48 28.83
CA GLN A 19 2.77 -71.71 27.94
C GLN A 19 2.24 -70.45 28.62
N GLN A 20 1.79 -70.54 29.88
CA GLN A 20 1.34 -69.39 30.67
C GLN A 20 2.47 -68.38 30.89
N ALA A 21 3.68 -68.86 31.21
CA ALA A 21 4.87 -68.02 31.36
C ALA A 21 5.21 -67.28 30.06
N SER A 22 5.10 -67.96 28.91
CA SER A 22 5.35 -67.35 27.59
C SER A 22 4.32 -66.25 27.24
N LEU A 23 3.05 -66.44 27.60
CA LEU A 23 2.01 -65.42 27.41
C LEU A 23 2.23 -64.20 28.31
N LEU A 24 2.60 -64.42 29.57
CA LEU A 24 2.95 -63.34 30.50
C LEU A 24 4.17 -62.55 30.01
N ASP A 25 5.20 -63.25 29.55
CA ASP A 25 6.40 -62.63 28.96
C ASP A 25 6.04 -61.76 27.74
N ALA A 26 5.12 -62.19 26.88
CA ALA A 26 4.65 -61.37 25.76
C ALA A 26 3.97 -60.06 26.20
N ILE A 27 3.18 -60.09 27.27
CA ILE A 27 2.56 -58.89 27.86
C ILE A 27 3.63 -58.02 28.52
N GLU A 28 4.55 -58.62 29.29
CA GLU A 28 5.62 -57.88 29.98
C GLU A 28 6.59 -57.19 29.02
N ARG A 29 6.81 -57.75 27.83
CA ARG A 29 7.61 -57.10 26.78
C ARG A 29 6.94 -55.89 26.16
N SER A 30 5.61 -55.89 26.07
CA SER A 30 4.84 -54.86 25.34
C SER A 30 4.21 -53.79 26.23
N MET A 31 4.01 -54.07 27.52
CA MET A 31 3.33 -53.17 28.44
C MET A 31 4.22 -52.76 29.61
N ALA A 32 3.93 -51.59 30.20
CA ALA A 32 4.43 -51.22 31.51
C ALA A 32 3.65 -51.99 32.59
N VAL A 33 4.35 -52.76 33.41
CA VAL A 33 3.76 -53.63 34.44
C VAL A 33 4.33 -53.28 35.80
N ILE A 34 3.44 -53.13 36.78
CA ILE A 34 3.81 -52.93 38.18
C ILE A 34 2.84 -53.67 39.09
N GLU A 35 3.37 -54.25 40.16
CA GLU A 35 2.65 -55.02 41.15
C GLU A 35 2.69 -54.34 42.51
N PHE A 36 1.57 -54.41 43.22
CA PHE A 36 1.43 -53.84 44.56
C PHE A 36 0.85 -54.85 45.54
N ASP A 37 1.20 -54.71 46.82
CA ASP A 37 0.47 -55.34 47.91
C ASP A 37 -0.91 -54.68 48.11
N LEU A 38 -1.68 -55.17 49.10
CA LEU A 38 -3.03 -54.66 49.38
C LEU A 38 -3.06 -53.27 50.05
N GLN A 39 -1.91 -52.83 50.55
CA GLN A 39 -1.68 -51.51 51.13
C GLN A 39 -1.19 -50.50 50.08
N GLY A 40 -0.87 -50.99 48.87
CA GLY A 40 -0.39 -50.21 47.74
C GLY A 40 1.12 -50.02 47.71
N SER A 41 1.90 -50.80 48.45
CA SER A 41 3.36 -50.79 48.37
C SER A 41 3.82 -51.58 47.15
N VAL A 42 4.82 -51.06 46.42
CA VAL A 42 5.34 -51.71 45.21
C VAL A 42 6.07 -53.02 45.56
N LEU A 43 5.64 -54.11 44.93
CA LEU A 43 6.28 -55.42 45.03
C LEU A 43 7.29 -55.64 43.91
N ARG A 44 6.95 -55.21 42.69
CA ARG A 44 7.76 -55.40 41.48
C ARG A 44 7.33 -54.40 40.41
N ALA A 45 8.25 -53.95 39.57
CA ALA A 45 7.93 -53.29 38.30
C ALA A 45 8.85 -53.84 37.20
N ASN A 46 8.34 -53.93 35.98
CA ASN A 46 9.16 -54.32 34.83
C ASN A 46 9.93 -53.13 34.24
N ASP A 47 10.87 -53.43 33.34
CA ASP A 47 11.71 -52.41 32.69
C ASP A 47 10.90 -51.35 31.93
N ASN A 48 9.78 -51.74 31.31
CA ASN A 48 8.91 -50.81 30.60
C ASN A 48 8.33 -49.76 31.56
N PHE A 49 7.81 -50.18 32.72
CA PHE A 49 7.31 -49.25 33.73
C PHE A 49 8.42 -48.33 34.26
N LEU A 50 9.58 -48.90 34.58
CA LEU A 50 10.73 -48.16 35.09
C LEU A 50 11.21 -47.09 34.11
N LYS A 51 11.33 -47.44 32.82
CA LYS A 51 11.71 -46.51 31.75
C LYS A 51 10.66 -45.42 31.54
N THR A 52 9.39 -45.79 31.40
CA THR A 52 8.28 -44.84 31.20
C THR A 52 8.16 -43.86 32.37
N MET A 53 8.30 -44.34 33.60
CA MET A 53 8.16 -43.50 34.80
C MET A 53 9.47 -42.85 35.25
N GLY A 54 10.61 -43.13 34.60
CA GLY A 54 11.91 -42.54 34.93
C GLY A 54 12.46 -42.92 36.30
N TYR A 55 12.21 -44.16 36.76
CA TYR A 55 12.70 -44.67 38.04
C TYR A 55 13.63 -45.88 37.85
N ARG A 56 14.52 -46.10 38.82
CA ARG A 56 15.20 -47.39 39.02
C ARG A 56 14.40 -48.26 39.99
N ALA A 57 14.49 -49.58 39.86
CA ALA A 57 13.75 -50.52 40.71
C ALA A 57 13.96 -50.24 42.21
N GLU A 58 15.20 -50.04 42.63
CA GLU A 58 15.59 -49.75 44.02
C GLU A 58 14.91 -48.51 44.62
N GLN A 59 14.52 -47.54 43.76
CA GLN A 59 13.89 -46.29 44.21
C GLN A 59 12.40 -46.46 44.51
N ILE A 60 11.77 -47.51 44.00
CA ILE A 60 10.32 -47.69 44.08
C ILE A 60 9.90 -48.93 44.86
N LEU A 61 10.76 -49.95 44.99
CA LEU A 61 10.44 -51.15 45.76
C LEU A 61 10.07 -50.80 47.21
N GLY A 62 8.94 -51.34 47.68
CA GLY A 62 8.38 -51.05 49.00
C GLY A 62 7.78 -49.65 49.18
N GLN A 63 7.92 -48.76 48.19
CA GLN A 63 7.33 -47.42 48.26
C GLN A 63 5.84 -47.45 47.95
N PRO A 64 5.05 -46.49 48.47
CA PRO A 64 3.60 -46.47 48.27
C PRO A 64 3.24 -45.93 46.87
N HIS A 65 2.22 -46.52 46.23
CA HIS A 65 1.67 -46.10 44.93
C HIS A 65 1.39 -44.61 44.81
N ARG A 66 1.00 -43.95 45.92
CA ARG A 66 0.77 -42.51 46.00
C ARG A 66 1.96 -41.67 45.51
N MET A 67 3.20 -42.20 45.54
CA MET A 67 4.38 -41.50 45.04
C MET A 67 4.30 -41.19 43.53
N PHE A 68 3.55 -42.01 42.78
CA PHE A 68 3.36 -41.82 41.34
C PHE A 68 2.17 -40.92 41.03
N CYS A 69 1.44 -40.43 42.03
CA CYS A 69 0.21 -39.68 41.84
C CYS A 69 0.44 -38.18 41.99
N THR A 70 -0.40 -37.36 41.36
CA THR A 70 -0.40 -35.93 41.65
C THR A 70 -0.75 -35.69 43.13
N PRO A 71 -0.21 -34.65 43.79
CA PRO A 71 -0.52 -34.36 45.19
C PRO A 71 -2.01 -34.12 45.46
N ALA A 72 -2.75 -33.65 44.45
CA ALA A 72 -4.20 -33.48 44.52
C ALA A 72 -4.90 -34.85 44.58
N PHE A 73 -4.63 -35.73 43.63
CA PHE A 73 -5.24 -37.07 43.59
C PHE A 73 -4.85 -37.92 44.79
N ALA A 74 -3.58 -37.90 45.21
CA ALA A 74 -3.09 -38.69 46.34
C ALA A 74 -3.80 -38.39 47.69
N ARG A 75 -4.42 -37.21 47.81
CA ARG A 75 -5.18 -36.76 48.99
C ARG A 75 -6.70 -36.88 48.83
N SER A 76 -7.17 -37.32 47.67
CA SER A 76 -8.58 -37.28 47.31
C SER A 76 -9.35 -38.50 47.82
N ALA A 77 -10.68 -38.40 47.88
CA ALA A 77 -11.54 -39.53 48.27
C ALA A 77 -11.48 -40.65 47.21
N GLU A 78 -11.31 -40.28 45.94
CA GLU A 78 -11.22 -41.17 44.79
C GLU A 78 -9.99 -42.09 44.90
N TYR A 79 -8.86 -41.61 45.43
CA TYR A 79 -7.69 -42.47 45.67
C TYR A 79 -7.98 -43.56 46.71
N ASN A 80 -8.68 -43.21 47.79
CA ASN A 80 -9.05 -44.18 48.83
C ASN A 80 -10.09 -45.18 48.32
N GLN A 81 -11.02 -44.70 47.49
CA GLN A 81 -12.03 -45.54 46.84
C GLN A 81 -11.39 -46.54 45.88
N LEU A 82 -10.43 -46.12 45.05
CA LEU A 82 -9.66 -46.98 44.14
C LEU A 82 -9.10 -48.20 44.90
N TRP A 83 -8.36 -47.97 45.98
CA TRP A 83 -7.75 -49.06 46.74
C TRP A 83 -8.77 -49.91 47.50
N THR A 84 -9.90 -49.34 47.90
CA THR A 84 -11.01 -50.10 48.51
C THR A 84 -11.64 -51.06 47.51
N GLN A 85 -11.91 -50.60 46.29
CA GLN A 85 -12.46 -51.43 45.21
C GLN A 85 -11.49 -52.55 44.81
N LEU A 86 -10.20 -52.24 44.69
CA LEU A 86 -9.17 -53.23 44.36
C LEU A 86 -9.05 -54.33 45.41
N ARG A 87 -9.09 -53.99 46.71
CA ARG A 87 -9.09 -54.99 47.80
C ARG A 87 -10.33 -55.88 47.80
N ASN A 88 -11.48 -55.33 47.39
CA ASN A 88 -12.71 -56.10 47.20
C ASN A 88 -12.70 -56.93 45.89
N GLY A 89 -11.59 -56.87 45.14
CA GLY A 89 -11.37 -57.64 43.92
C GLY A 89 -12.07 -57.08 42.69
N GLN A 90 -12.46 -55.82 42.71
CA GLN A 90 -12.98 -55.09 41.56
C GLN A 90 -11.81 -54.45 40.81
N PHE A 91 -11.64 -54.79 39.53
CA PHE A 91 -10.62 -54.14 38.70
C PHE A 91 -11.02 -52.70 38.39
N GLN A 92 -10.04 -51.86 38.06
CA GLN A 92 -10.25 -50.46 37.66
C GLN A 92 -9.48 -50.15 36.38
N SER A 93 -10.11 -49.52 35.41
CA SER A 93 -9.51 -49.17 34.12
C SER A 93 -9.79 -47.72 33.73
N GLY A 94 -8.84 -47.09 33.07
CA GLY A 94 -8.99 -45.72 32.56
C GLY A 94 -7.66 -45.08 32.19
N THR A 95 -7.71 -43.78 31.90
CA THR A 95 -6.53 -42.97 31.61
C THR A 95 -6.16 -42.16 32.85
N PHE A 96 -4.93 -42.34 33.32
CA PHE A 96 -4.48 -41.81 34.61
C PHE A 96 -3.25 -40.93 34.44
N GLU A 97 -3.32 -39.70 34.94
CA GLU A 97 -2.15 -38.85 35.10
C GLU A 97 -1.28 -39.36 36.27
N ARG A 98 0.00 -39.54 36.02
CA ARG A 98 1.01 -39.95 37.01
C ARG A 98 2.23 -39.05 36.93
N LEU A 99 3.01 -39.01 38.01
CA LEU A 99 4.25 -38.24 38.08
C LEU A 99 5.45 -39.18 37.96
N ALA A 100 6.31 -38.92 36.98
CA ALA A 100 7.59 -39.57 36.80
C ALA A 100 8.62 -39.12 37.85
N GLY A 101 9.77 -39.79 37.93
CA GLY A 101 10.81 -39.53 38.94
C GLY A 101 11.45 -38.14 38.91
N ASN A 102 11.33 -37.43 37.79
CA ASN A 102 11.75 -36.03 37.63
C ASN A 102 10.58 -35.03 37.77
N GLY A 103 9.38 -35.50 38.11
CA GLY A 103 8.19 -34.67 38.36
C GLY A 103 7.33 -34.31 37.15
N HIS A 104 7.63 -34.76 35.92
CA HIS A 104 6.75 -34.52 34.78
C HIS A 104 5.53 -35.45 34.79
N SER A 105 4.43 -35.00 34.20
CA SER A 105 3.20 -35.78 34.03
C SER A 105 3.35 -36.82 32.91
N VAL A 106 3.04 -38.06 33.25
CA VAL A 106 2.90 -39.20 32.33
C VAL A 106 1.44 -39.65 32.35
N TRP A 107 0.83 -39.72 31.17
CA TRP A 107 -0.53 -40.21 31.01
C TRP A 107 -0.51 -41.69 30.65
N LEU A 108 -1.10 -42.51 31.51
CA LEU A 108 -1.14 -43.96 31.37
C LEU A 108 -2.57 -44.44 31.14
N GLU A 109 -2.82 -45.02 29.97
CA GLU A 109 -4.01 -45.86 29.76
C GLU A 109 -3.72 -47.21 30.42
N ALA A 110 -4.47 -47.53 31.48
CA ALA A 110 -4.12 -48.63 32.35
C ALA A 110 -5.32 -49.38 32.94
N SER A 111 -5.07 -50.63 33.33
CA SER A 111 -5.96 -51.43 34.14
C SER A 111 -5.24 -51.93 35.40
N TYR A 112 -5.87 -51.76 36.57
CA TYR A 112 -5.45 -52.30 37.86
C TYR A 112 -6.27 -53.55 38.14
N ASN A 113 -5.61 -54.70 38.22
CA ASN A 113 -6.23 -56.03 38.22
C ASN A 113 -5.86 -56.77 39.52
N PRO A 114 -6.82 -56.95 40.44
CA PRO A 114 -6.62 -57.77 41.64
C PRO A 114 -6.35 -59.24 41.29
N VAL A 115 -5.30 -59.82 41.86
CA VAL A 115 -4.94 -61.24 41.69
C VAL A 115 -5.39 -62.01 42.92
N ARG A 116 -6.04 -63.16 42.71
CA ARG A 116 -6.59 -64.01 43.75
C ARG A 116 -5.75 -65.28 43.92
N ASP A 117 -5.70 -65.80 45.14
CA ASP A 117 -5.14 -67.13 45.43
C ASP A 117 -6.17 -68.25 45.15
N GLU A 118 -5.78 -69.49 45.45
CA GLU A 118 -6.62 -70.69 45.28
C GLU A 118 -7.88 -70.68 46.17
N ALA A 119 -7.87 -69.92 47.28
CA ALA A 119 -9.01 -69.73 48.16
C ALA A 119 -9.93 -68.57 47.69
N GLY A 120 -9.58 -67.89 46.59
CA GLY A 120 -10.33 -66.76 46.03
C GLY A 120 -10.05 -65.41 46.71
N GLN A 121 -9.13 -65.36 47.68
CA GLN A 121 -8.76 -64.15 48.40
C GLN A 121 -7.82 -63.31 47.54
N VAL A 122 -8.05 -61.99 47.48
CA VAL A 122 -7.14 -61.08 46.77
C VAL A 122 -5.82 -61.01 47.53
N VAL A 123 -4.71 -61.29 46.85
CA VAL A 123 -3.35 -61.32 47.44
C VAL A 123 -2.45 -60.19 46.95
N LYS A 124 -2.68 -59.65 45.76
CA LYS A 124 -1.95 -58.51 45.19
C LYS A 124 -2.74 -57.81 44.10
N VAL A 125 -2.24 -56.67 43.61
CA VAL A 125 -2.79 -55.96 42.45
C VAL A 125 -1.72 -55.85 41.37
N VAL A 126 -2.04 -56.25 40.14
CA VAL A 126 -1.16 -56.08 38.97
C VAL A 126 -1.74 -54.99 38.08
N LYS A 127 -0.94 -53.97 37.79
CA LYS A 127 -1.29 -52.91 36.85
C LYS A 127 -0.61 -53.15 35.51
N TYR A 128 -1.39 -53.15 34.43
CA TYR A 128 -0.89 -53.08 33.06
C TYR A 128 -1.16 -51.69 32.51
N ALA A 129 -0.16 -51.06 31.90
CA ALA A 129 -0.25 -49.69 31.41
C ALA A 129 0.43 -49.50 30.05
N MET A 130 -0.12 -48.59 29.26
CA MET A 130 0.47 -48.04 28.05
C MET A 130 0.69 -46.54 28.23
N ASP A 131 1.86 -46.05 27.84
CA ASP A 131 2.13 -44.62 27.80
C ASP A 131 1.39 -43.99 26.61
N VAL A 132 0.42 -43.13 26.92
CA VAL A 132 -0.36 -42.38 25.94
C VAL A 132 0.01 -40.90 25.92
N THR A 133 1.04 -40.49 26.68
CA THR A 133 1.51 -39.10 26.78
C THR A 133 1.81 -38.47 25.42
N PRO A 134 2.58 -39.11 24.52
CA PRO A 134 2.90 -38.51 23.22
C PRO A 134 1.65 -38.26 22.37
N ARG A 135 0.68 -39.18 22.44
CA ARG A 135 -0.58 -39.07 21.71
C ARG A 135 -1.43 -37.92 22.24
N LEU A 136 -1.62 -37.84 23.56
CA LEU A 136 -2.41 -36.77 24.18
C LEU A 136 -1.77 -35.39 23.96
N GLN A 137 -0.45 -35.29 24.02
CA GLN A 137 0.28 -34.06 23.72
C GLN A 137 0.09 -33.62 22.26
N ALA A 138 0.24 -34.53 21.31
CA ALA A 138 0.04 -34.23 19.89
C ALA A 138 -1.40 -33.78 19.60
N GLU A 139 -2.39 -34.42 20.23
CA GLU A 139 -3.80 -34.02 20.12
C GLU A 139 -4.05 -32.63 20.74
N SER A 140 -3.51 -32.37 21.94
CA SER A 140 -3.60 -31.07 22.60
C SER A 140 -2.95 -29.96 21.76
N GLU A 141 -1.77 -30.22 21.20
CA GLU A 141 -1.07 -29.26 20.33
C GLU A 141 -1.86 -29.00 19.04
N ALA A 142 -2.41 -30.03 18.41
CA ALA A 142 -3.25 -29.89 17.22
C ALA A 142 -4.49 -29.04 17.53
N ASN A 143 -5.18 -29.31 18.63
CA ASN A 143 -6.34 -28.53 19.07
C ASN A 143 -5.98 -27.08 19.39
N ALA A 144 -4.82 -26.84 20.02
CA ALA A 144 -4.34 -25.49 20.30
C ALA A 144 -4.04 -24.70 19.01
N LYS A 145 -3.45 -25.34 18.00
CA LYS A 145 -3.21 -24.76 16.67
C LYS A 145 -4.52 -24.43 15.95
N LEU A 146 -5.49 -25.35 15.95
CA LEU A 146 -6.82 -25.10 15.37
C LEU A 146 -7.53 -23.94 16.07
N GLY A 147 -7.46 -23.87 17.40
CA GLY A 147 -8.00 -22.74 18.15
C GLY A 147 -7.32 -21.41 17.87
N ALA A 148 -6.03 -21.41 17.53
CA ALA A 148 -5.32 -20.19 17.10
C ALA A 148 -5.80 -19.70 15.73
N ILE A 149 -6.01 -20.61 14.78
CA ILE A 149 -6.56 -20.29 13.45
C ILE A 149 -8.00 -19.76 13.58
N ASP A 150 -8.83 -20.44 14.39
CA ASP A 150 -10.22 -20.06 14.60
C ASP A 150 -10.37 -18.62 15.13
N ARG A 151 -9.49 -18.20 16.06
CA ARG A 151 -9.47 -16.82 16.57
C ARG A 151 -9.00 -15.80 15.54
N ALA A 152 -8.09 -16.18 14.64
CA ALA A 152 -7.43 -15.24 13.73
C ALA A 152 -8.13 -15.06 12.38
N MET A 153 -8.87 -16.07 11.92
CA MET A 153 -9.40 -16.11 10.55
C MET A 153 -10.89 -16.46 10.53
N ALA A 154 -11.57 -16.06 9.45
CA ALA A 154 -12.90 -16.55 9.14
C ALA A 154 -12.81 -17.99 8.62
N VAL A 155 -13.56 -18.90 9.24
CA VAL A 155 -13.59 -20.33 8.89
C VAL A 155 -15.02 -20.76 8.59
N ILE A 156 -15.20 -21.49 7.50
CA ILE A 156 -16.48 -22.10 7.13
C ILE A 156 -16.26 -23.46 6.48
N GLU A 157 -17.13 -24.41 6.80
CA GLU A 157 -17.06 -25.78 6.33
C GLU A 157 -18.28 -26.13 5.45
N PHE A 158 -18.03 -26.92 4.41
CA PHE A 158 -19.04 -27.34 3.47
C PHE A 158 -19.01 -28.86 3.25
N ASN A 159 -20.18 -29.43 3.02
CA ASN A 159 -20.30 -30.73 2.37
C ASN A 159 -19.79 -30.65 0.93
N LEU A 160 -19.58 -31.81 0.29
CA LEU A 160 -19.07 -31.89 -1.09
C LEU A 160 -20.03 -31.32 -2.14
N ASP A 161 -21.31 -31.17 -1.81
CA ASP A 161 -22.30 -30.49 -2.65
C ASP A 161 -22.31 -28.96 -2.47
N GLY A 162 -21.45 -28.44 -1.59
CA GLY A 162 -21.35 -27.02 -1.26
C GLY A 162 -22.38 -26.51 -0.24
N THR A 163 -23.12 -27.40 0.43
CA THR A 163 -23.98 -27.04 1.57
C THR A 163 -23.17 -26.79 2.84
N ILE A 164 -23.57 -25.78 3.60
CA ILE A 164 -22.83 -25.28 4.76
C ILE A 164 -23.07 -26.17 5.98
N ILE A 165 -21.99 -26.65 6.57
CA ILE A 165 -22.00 -27.46 7.80
C ILE A 165 -21.96 -26.54 9.02
N THR A 166 -20.95 -25.68 9.08
CA THR A 166 -20.72 -24.75 10.19
C THR A 166 -19.84 -23.58 9.74
N ALA A 167 -19.82 -22.50 10.52
CA ALA A 167 -18.92 -21.37 10.35
C ALA A 167 -18.59 -20.78 11.72
N ASN A 168 -17.39 -20.21 11.87
CA ASN A 168 -16.99 -19.57 13.11
C ASN A 168 -17.47 -18.12 13.22
N ASP A 169 -17.31 -17.53 14.40
CA ASP A 169 -17.80 -16.18 14.68
C ASP A 169 -17.18 -15.11 13.77
N ASN A 170 -15.90 -15.26 13.40
CA ASN A 170 -15.23 -14.35 12.47
C ASN A 170 -15.92 -14.32 11.10
N PHE A 171 -16.28 -15.49 10.56
CA PHE A 171 -17.02 -15.56 9.30
C PHE A 171 -18.43 -14.97 9.45
N LEU A 172 -19.15 -15.35 10.49
CA LEU A 172 -20.53 -14.94 10.74
C LEU A 172 -20.65 -13.42 10.91
N GLN A 173 -19.80 -12.83 11.75
CA GLN A 173 -19.75 -11.40 11.98
C GLN A 173 -19.43 -10.66 10.68
N ARG A 174 -18.43 -11.13 9.92
CA ARG A 174 -18.03 -10.43 8.70
C ARG A 174 -19.10 -10.45 7.62
N MET A 175 -19.77 -11.58 7.46
CA MET A 175 -20.82 -11.77 6.45
C MET A 175 -22.20 -11.26 6.93
N GLY A 176 -22.34 -10.88 8.20
CA GLY A 176 -23.59 -10.36 8.78
C GLY A 176 -24.67 -11.42 9.05
N TYR A 177 -24.31 -12.70 9.08
CA TYR A 177 -25.26 -13.80 9.28
C TYR A 177 -25.11 -14.45 10.66
N SER A 178 -26.18 -15.08 11.15
CA SER A 178 -26.08 -16.09 12.21
C SER A 178 -25.92 -17.49 11.62
N LEU A 179 -25.34 -18.42 12.39
CA LEU A 179 -25.17 -19.81 11.94
C LEU A 179 -26.51 -20.43 11.50
N ALA A 180 -27.57 -20.21 12.27
CA ALA A 180 -28.92 -20.72 11.97
C ALA A 180 -29.49 -20.21 10.62
N GLN A 181 -29.02 -19.05 10.13
CA GLN A 181 -29.46 -18.51 8.84
C GLN A 181 -28.76 -19.19 7.65
N ILE A 182 -27.54 -19.69 7.84
CA ILE A 182 -26.70 -20.19 6.76
C ILE A 182 -26.52 -21.72 6.79
N GLN A 183 -26.66 -22.37 7.95
CA GLN A 183 -26.47 -23.81 8.07
C GLN A 183 -27.47 -24.57 7.19
N GLY A 184 -26.98 -25.55 6.44
CA GLY A 184 -27.76 -26.29 5.44
C GLY A 184 -28.09 -25.50 4.17
N LYS A 185 -27.75 -24.21 4.07
CA LYS A 185 -27.81 -23.45 2.82
C LYS A 185 -26.58 -23.73 1.97
N HIS A 186 -26.67 -23.47 0.68
CA HIS A 186 -25.55 -23.66 -0.23
C HIS A 186 -24.66 -22.40 -0.27
N HIS A 187 -23.34 -22.58 -0.34
CA HIS A 187 -22.32 -21.53 -0.54
C HIS A 187 -22.70 -20.41 -1.52
N ARG A 188 -23.48 -20.71 -2.57
CA ARG A 188 -23.94 -19.73 -3.57
C ARG A 188 -24.69 -18.53 -2.94
N LEU A 189 -25.19 -18.67 -1.72
CA LEU A 189 -25.76 -17.59 -0.92
C LEU A 189 -24.82 -16.38 -0.80
N PHE A 190 -23.50 -16.61 -0.78
CA PHE A 190 -22.48 -15.57 -0.64
C PHE A 190 -21.95 -15.07 -1.99
N CYS A 191 -22.52 -15.49 -3.11
CA CYS A 191 -22.07 -15.12 -4.45
C CYS A 191 -23.09 -14.21 -5.14
N THR A 192 -22.62 -13.40 -6.09
CA THR A 192 -23.52 -12.67 -7.00
C THR A 192 -24.34 -13.67 -7.84
N PRO A 193 -25.56 -13.30 -8.27
CA PRO A 193 -26.38 -14.15 -9.12
C PRO A 193 -25.67 -14.59 -10.42
N GLU A 194 -24.86 -13.70 -10.99
CA GLU A 194 -24.10 -13.94 -12.22
C GLU A 194 -23.05 -15.04 -12.01
N LEU A 195 -22.28 -14.95 -10.92
CA LEU A 195 -21.29 -15.96 -10.58
C LEU A 195 -21.94 -17.29 -10.23
N ALA A 196 -22.99 -17.28 -9.40
CA ALA A 196 -23.67 -18.48 -8.93
C ALA A 196 -24.27 -19.33 -10.06
N ASN A 197 -24.64 -18.70 -11.18
CA ASN A 197 -25.21 -19.35 -12.36
C ASN A 197 -24.18 -19.64 -13.46
N SER A 198 -22.90 -19.33 -13.24
CA SER A 198 -21.84 -19.52 -14.23
C SER A 198 -21.32 -20.96 -14.30
N THR A 199 -20.77 -21.35 -15.45
CA THR A 199 -20.03 -22.60 -15.63
C THR A 199 -18.79 -22.66 -14.74
N ALA A 200 -18.11 -21.52 -14.56
CA ALA A 200 -16.92 -21.44 -13.70
C ALA A 200 -17.23 -21.83 -12.24
N TYR A 201 -18.40 -21.47 -11.73
CA TYR A 201 -18.82 -21.82 -10.38
C TYR A 201 -19.11 -23.31 -10.21
N SER A 202 -19.72 -23.97 -11.21
CA SER A 202 -19.97 -25.41 -11.14
C SER A 202 -18.68 -26.22 -11.30
N GLU A 203 -17.77 -25.78 -12.18
CA GLU A 203 -16.43 -26.36 -12.34
C GLU A 203 -15.58 -26.22 -11.08
N PHE A 204 -15.67 -25.08 -10.38
CA PHE A 204 -14.99 -24.85 -9.10
C PHE A 204 -15.31 -25.94 -8.07
N TRP A 205 -16.60 -26.25 -7.86
CA TRP A 205 -17.00 -27.32 -6.93
C TRP A 205 -16.61 -28.72 -7.43
N LYS A 206 -16.66 -28.96 -8.73
CA LYS A 206 -16.20 -30.23 -9.32
C LYS A 206 -14.71 -30.47 -9.05
N ARG A 207 -13.88 -29.44 -9.19
CA ARG A 207 -12.43 -29.50 -8.96
C ARG A 207 -12.09 -29.67 -7.49
N LEU A 208 -12.78 -28.95 -6.59
CA LEU A 208 -12.66 -29.19 -5.14
C LEU A 208 -12.96 -30.66 -4.78
N ASN A 209 -13.99 -31.24 -5.39
CA ASN A 209 -14.36 -32.64 -5.17
C ASN A 209 -13.38 -33.65 -5.80
N GLN A 210 -12.44 -33.19 -6.62
CA GLN A 210 -11.31 -33.97 -7.13
C GLN A 210 -10.07 -33.85 -6.23
N GLY A 211 -10.15 -33.09 -5.13
CA GLY A 211 -9.05 -32.85 -4.21
C GLY A 211 -8.20 -31.62 -4.56
N GLU A 212 -8.59 -30.82 -5.55
CA GLU A 212 -7.87 -29.61 -5.90
C GLU A 212 -8.14 -28.49 -4.89
N LEU A 213 -7.08 -27.79 -4.47
CA LEU A 213 -7.17 -26.61 -3.63
C LEU A 213 -7.31 -25.34 -4.46
N PHE A 214 -8.02 -24.35 -3.92
CA PHE A 214 -8.15 -23.03 -4.55
C PHE A 214 -7.75 -21.94 -3.57
N ASN A 215 -6.84 -21.08 -4.00
CA ASN A 215 -6.44 -19.88 -3.28
C ASN A 215 -6.60 -18.64 -4.16
N GLY A 216 -6.97 -17.51 -3.56
CA GLY A 216 -7.10 -16.26 -4.29
C GLY A 216 -7.99 -15.24 -3.58
N GLN A 217 -8.25 -14.13 -4.27
CA GLN A 217 -9.19 -13.11 -3.82
C GLN A 217 -10.55 -13.34 -4.48
N PHE A 218 -11.59 -13.38 -3.67
CA PHE A 218 -12.93 -13.73 -4.10
C PHE A 218 -13.91 -12.64 -3.72
N GLU A 219 -14.60 -12.11 -4.72
CA GLU A 219 -15.74 -11.23 -4.52
C GLU A 219 -16.93 -12.02 -3.96
N ARG A 220 -17.50 -11.55 -2.85
CA ARG A 220 -18.64 -12.16 -2.15
C ARG A 220 -19.65 -11.10 -1.75
N VAL A 221 -20.86 -11.53 -1.44
CA VAL A 221 -21.93 -10.66 -0.94
C VAL A 221 -22.27 -11.02 0.50
N ASP A 222 -22.43 -9.99 1.33
CA ASP A 222 -22.91 -10.14 2.70
C ASP A 222 -24.45 -10.21 2.76
N LYS A 223 -25.01 -10.33 3.97
CA LYS A 223 -26.46 -10.37 4.19
C LYS A 223 -27.23 -9.15 3.65
N HIS A 224 -26.58 -8.01 3.58
CA HIS A 224 -27.14 -6.75 3.11
C HIS A 224 -26.94 -6.54 1.61
N GLY A 225 -26.29 -7.49 0.91
CA GLY A 225 -25.94 -7.38 -0.50
C GLY A 225 -24.71 -6.51 -0.76
N GLN A 226 -23.93 -6.17 0.26
CA GLN A 226 -22.69 -5.41 0.09
C GLN A 226 -21.57 -6.32 -0.42
N ILE A 227 -20.79 -5.80 -1.37
CA ILE A 227 -19.62 -6.50 -1.90
C ILE A 227 -18.51 -6.56 -0.85
N LEU A 228 -17.93 -7.74 -0.71
CA LEU A 228 -16.79 -8.06 0.12
C LEU A 228 -15.72 -8.73 -0.72
N TRP A 229 -14.45 -8.41 -0.46
CA TRP A 229 -13.32 -9.14 -1.03
C TRP A 229 -12.67 -10.00 0.03
N LEU A 230 -12.72 -11.31 -0.15
CA LEU A 230 -12.11 -12.28 0.76
C LEU A 230 -10.89 -12.92 0.10
N GLU A 231 -9.72 -12.76 0.71
CA GLU A 231 -8.55 -13.57 0.40
C GLU A 231 -8.70 -14.90 1.12
N ALA A 232 -8.85 -15.97 0.36
CA ALA A 232 -9.27 -17.25 0.92
C ALA A 232 -8.62 -18.44 0.26
N ASN A 233 -8.61 -19.54 1.02
CA ASN A 233 -8.14 -20.85 0.60
C ASN A 233 -9.21 -21.91 0.91
N TYR A 234 -9.68 -22.60 -0.13
CA TYR A 234 -10.62 -23.71 -0.06
C TYR A 234 -9.83 -25.03 -0.09
N ASN A 235 -9.94 -25.81 0.99
CA ASN A 235 -9.11 -26.97 1.26
C ASN A 235 -9.98 -28.23 1.40
N PRO A 236 -9.87 -29.18 0.47
CA PRO A 236 -10.51 -30.49 0.60
C PRO A 236 -9.94 -31.26 1.81
N VAL A 237 -10.81 -31.85 2.63
CA VAL A 237 -10.45 -32.58 3.87
C VAL A 237 -10.82 -34.04 3.77
N TYR A 238 -9.90 -34.90 4.18
CA TYR A 238 -10.02 -36.36 4.09
C TYR A 238 -10.28 -37.00 5.46
N ASP A 239 -11.06 -38.08 5.47
CA ASP A 239 -11.28 -38.89 6.67
C ASP A 239 -10.07 -39.82 6.97
N ALA A 240 -10.13 -40.56 8.09
CA ALA A 240 -9.08 -41.49 8.48
C ALA A 240 -8.84 -42.65 7.49
N SER A 241 -9.77 -42.86 6.55
CA SER A 241 -9.64 -43.85 5.47
C SER A 241 -9.08 -43.24 4.18
N GLY A 242 -8.72 -41.95 4.18
CA GLY A 242 -8.21 -41.22 3.02
C GLY A 242 -9.30 -40.82 2.02
N ARG A 243 -10.59 -40.84 2.41
CA ARG A 243 -11.69 -40.43 1.52
C ARG A 243 -12.04 -38.98 1.74
N LEU A 244 -12.23 -38.24 0.65
CA LEU A 244 -12.66 -36.85 0.72
C LEU A 244 -14.05 -36.76 1.38
N CYS A 245 -14.18 -35.94 2.42
CA CYS A 245 -15.39 -35.89 3.24
C CYS A 245 -16.01 -34.49 3.35
N LYS A 246 -15.21 -33.42 3.28
CA LYS A 246 -15.70 -32.03 3.33
C LYS A 246 -14.70 -31.05 2.71
N VAL A 247 -15.11 -29.79 2.58
CA VAL A 247 -14.24 -28.68 2.20
C VAL A 247 -14.21 -27.67 3.33
N VAL A 248 -13.02 -27.23 3.75
CA VAL A 248 -12.85 -26.15 4.73
C VAL A 248 -12.26 -24.93 4.04
N LYS A 249 -12.90 -23.78 4.22
CA LYS A 249 -12.42 -22.50 3.74
C LYS A 249 -11.89 -21.68 4.90
N PHE A 250 -10.67 -21.16 4.74
CA PHE A 250 -10.13 -20.12 5.59
C PHE A 250 -10.11 -18.82 4.79
N ALA A 251 -10.47 -17.70 5.41
CA ALA A 251 -10.57 -16.42 4.74
C ALA A 251 -10.13 -15.26 5.64
N SER A 252 -9.56 -14.24 5.00
CA SER A 252 -9.31 -12.91 5.56
C SER A 252 -10.05 -11.87 4.72
N ASP A 253 -10.59 -10.86 5.38
CA ASP A 253 -11.20 -9.73 4.68
C ASP A 253 -10.12 -8.77 4.17
N VAL A 254 -10.12 -8.54 2.86
CA VAL A 254 -9.20 -7.64 2.17
C VAL A 254 -9.95 -6.52 1.44
N THR A 255 -11.23 -6.31 1.75
CA THR A 255 -12.10 -5.30 1.11
C THR A 255 -11.47 -3.91 1.15
N ALA A 256 -11.00 -3.46 2.31
CA ALA A 256 -10.35 -2.15 2.45
C ALA A 256 -9.09 -2.03 1.58
N ARG A 257 -8.29 -3.10 1.49
CA ARG A 257 -7.08 -3.14 0.66
C ARG A 257 -7.41 -3.05 -0.83
N VAL A 258 -8.40 -3.82 -1.30
CA VAL A 258 -8.84 -3.79 -2.70
C VAL A 258 -9.44 -2.43 -3.06
N GLN A 259 -10.28 -1.86 -2.19
CA GLN A 259 -10.85 -0.53 -2.40
C GLN A 259 -9.77 0.57 -2.44
N GLN A 260 -8.78 0.51 -1.55
CA GLN A 260 -7.65 1.43 -1.57
C GLN A 260 -6.85 1.31 -2.87
N HIS A 261 -6.55 0.10 -3.31
CA HIS A 261 -5.83 -0.12 -4.58
C HIS A 261 -6.60 0.43 -5.78
N ALA A 262 -7.92 0.25 -5.82
CA ALA A 262 -8.77 0.81 -6.87
C ALA A 262 -8.80 2.35 -6.84
N ALA A 263 -8.88 2.95 -5.64
CA ALA A 263 -8.82 4.40 -5.47
C ALA A 263 -7.47 4.97 -5.91
N ASP A 264 -6.36 4.36 -5.49
CA ASP A 264 -5.00 4.73 -5.90
C ASP A 264 -4.87 4.70 -7.44
N ALA A 265 -5.37 3.63 -8.08
CA ALA A 265 -5.32 3.48 -9.54
C ALA A 265 -6.13 4.58 -10.25
N ALA A 266 -7.32 4.91 -9.74
CA ALA A 266 -8.13 6.00 -10.28
C ALA A 266 -7.44 7.37 -10.11
N SER A 267 -6.82 7.62 -8.95
CA SER A 267 -6.04 8.84 -8.71
C SER A 267 -4.82 8.94 -9.61
N ALA A 268 -4.11 7.84 -9.85
CA ALA A 268 -2.98 7.78 -10.77
C ALA A 268 -3.43 8.09 -12.22
N ALA A 269 -4.52 7.47 -12.69
CA ALA A 269 -5.07 7.76 -14.02
C ALA A 269 -5.47 9.24 -14.17
N GLN A 270 -6.09 9.83 -13.13
CA GLN A 270 -6.43 11.25 -13.11
C GLN A 270 -5.18 12.14 -13.16
N ALA A 271 -4.15 11.84 -12.36
CA ALA A 271 -2.89 12.57 -12.36
C ALA A 271 -2.21 12.53 -13.73
N TYR A 272 -2.19 11.37 -14.39
CA TYR A 272 -1.68 11.20 -15.76
C TYR A 272 -2.37 12.15 -16.75
N HIS A 273 -3.72 12.19 -16.73
CA HIS A 273 -4.49 13.08 -17.60
C HIS A 273 -4.21 14.58 -17.32
N ILE A 274 -4.11 14.96 -16.04
CA ILE A 274 -3.78 16.34 -15.65
C ILE A 274 -2.40 16.71 -16.19
N SER A 275 -1.38 15.87 -16.01
CA SER A 275 -0.02 16.14 -16.49
C SER A 275 0.06 16.28 -18.01
N LEU A 276 -0.69 15.46 -18.77
CA LEU A 276 -0.78 15.62 -20.22
C LEU A 276 -1.39 16.97 -20.63
N ASN A 277 -2.45 17.39 -19.94
CA ASN A 277 -3.08 18.68 -20.20
C ASN A 277 -2.16 19.85 -19.82
N THR A 278 -1.46 19.76 -18.68
CA THR A 278 -0.46 20.77 -18.28
C THR A 278 0.67 20.88 -19.30
N ARG A 279 1.11 19.75 -19.88
CA ARG A 279 2.13 19.74 -20.94
C ARG A 279 1.67 20.52 -22.19
N ASP A 280 0.44 20.27 -22.65
CA ASP A 280 -0.15 20.97 -23.81
C ASP A 280 -0.31 22.48 -23.54
N VAL A 281 -0.77 22.86 -22.35
CA VAL A 281 -0.87 24.27 -21.93
C VAL A 281 0.50 24.92 -21.85
N ALA A 282 1.53 24.22 -21.34
CA ALA A 282 2.89 24.73 -21.30
C ALA A 282 3.47 24.92 -22.72
N GLU A 283 3.22 24.00 -23.65
CA GLU A 283 3.64 24.13 -25.05
C GLU A 283 3.03 25.38 -25.70
N LYS A 284 1.71 25.56 -25.58
CA LYS A 284 1.02 26.78 -26.04
C LYS A 284 1.56 28.05 -25.36
N GLY A 285 1.88 27.96 -24.07
CA GLY A 285 2.49 29.05 -23.32
C GLY A 285 3.88 29.43 -23.87
N ALA A 286 4.68 28.45 -24.28
CA ALA A 286 5.99 28.68 -24.86
C ALA A 286 5.89 29.46 -26.18
N ASP A 287 4.92 29.09 -27.03
CA ASP A 287 4.66 29.76 -28.31
C ASP A 287 4.27 31.23 -28.10
N VAL A 288 3.35 31.50 -27.18
CA VAL A 288 2.92 32.88 -26.86
C VAL A 288 4.08 33.74 -26.35
N ILE A 289 4.95 33.17 -25.52
CA ILE A 289 6.15 33.86 -25.04
C ILE A 289 7.13 34.14 -26.19
N GLN A 290 7.33 33.18 -27.09
CA GLN A 290 8.22 33.34 -28.24
C GLN A 290 7.71 34.45 -29.18
N GLN A 291 6.40 34.48 -29.44
CA GLN A 291 5.74 35.54 -30.20
C GLN A 291 5.89 36.92 -29.51
N THR A 292 5.74 36.96 -28.18
CA THR A 292 5.92 38.20 -27.40
C THR A 292 7.35 38.73 -27.52
N ALA A 293 8.35 37.85 -27.40
CA ALA A 293 9.75 38.22 -27.57
C ALA A 293 10.03 38.72 -28.99
N SER A 294 9.41 38.11 -30.02
CA SER A 294 9.52 38.58 -31.40
C SER A 294 8.92 39.97 -31.58
N GLY A 295 7.69 40.19 -31.09
CA GLY A 295 7.03 41.51 -31.18
C GLY A 295 7.81 42.62 -30.48
N MET A 296 8.46 42.33 -29.35
CA MET A 296 9.33 43.31 -28.68
C MET A 296 10.58 43.65 -29.49
N ARG A 297 11.17 42.68 -30.22
CA ARG A 297 12.30 42.95 -31.12
C ARG A 297 11.86 43.80 -32.31
N GLU A 298 10.67 43.57 -32.85
CA GLU A 298 10.09 44.40 -33.91
C GLU A 298 9.87 45.83 -33.44
N ILE A 299 9.27 46.02 -32.25
CA ILE A 299 9.11 47.35 -31.65
C ILE A 299 10.46 48.08 -31.51
N ALA A 300 11.50 47.38 -31.04
CA ALA A 300 12.83 47.98 -30.92
C ALA A 300 13.43 48.40 -32.28
N ALA A 301 13.18 47.64 -33.35
CA ALA A 301 13.62 47.96 -34.70
C ALA A 301 12.85 49.15 -35.30
N ASP A 302 11.53 49.21 -35.07
CA ASP A 302 10.68 50.33 -35.51
C ASP A 302 11.08 51.64 -34.82
N ILE A 303 11.42 51.57 -33.53
CA ILE A 303 11.91 52.72 -32.76
C ILE A 303 13.28 53.19 -33.27
N ASP A 304 14.20 52.28 -33.58
CA ASP A 304 15.50 52.64 -34.15
C ASP A 304 15.32 53.39 -35.48
N THR A 305 14.45 52.87 -36.35
CA THR A 305 14.09 53.52 -37.61
C THR A 305 13.47 54.90 -37.40
N SER A 306 12.56 55.03 -36.43
CA SER A 306 11.90 56.30 -36.08
C SER A 306 12.90 57.33 -35.54
N SER A 307 13.83 56.90 -34.69
CA SER A 307 14.88 57.74 -34.12
C SER A 307 15.79 58.30 -35.22
N GLN A 308 16.18 57.48 -36.19
CA GLN A 308 16.96 57.93 -37.35
C GLN A 308 16.22 58.98 -38.21
N LEU A 309 14.89 58.83 -38.38
CA LEU A 309 14.08 59.81 -39.12
C LEU A 309 13.97 61.14 -38.37
N ILE A 310 13.78 61.11 -37.05
CA ILE A 310 13.73 62.32 -36.23
C ILE A 310 15.09 63.01 -36.13
N ALA A 311 16.18 62.24 -36.05
CA ALA A 311 17.53 62.80 -36.11
C ALA A 311 17.75 63.59 -37.42
N LYS A 312 17.33 63.03 -38.56
CA LYS A 312 17.34 63.74 -39.86
C LYS A 312 16.45 64.97 -39.88
N LEU A 313 15.31 64.95 -39.18
CA LEU A 313 14.46 66.14 -39.03
C LEU A 313 15.17 67.24 -38.22
N GLY A 314 15.89 66.87 -37.16
CA GLY A 314 16.73 67.78 -36.39
C GLY A 314 17.81 68.45 -37.24
N GLU A 315 18.53 67.67 -38.06
CA GLU A 315 19.53 68.20 -39.01
C GLU A 315 18.91 69.17 -40.03
N ARG A 316 17.75 68.81 -40.62
CA ARG A 316 17.04 69.68 -41.56
C ARG A 316 16.58 70.98 -40.90
N SER A 317 16.11 70.92 -39.66
CA SER A 317 15.73 72.11 -38.89
C SER A 317 16.93 73.03 -38.64
N GLN A 318 18.12 72.49 -38.36
CA GLN A 318 19.36 73.28 -38.24
C GLN A 318 19.74 73.97 -39.56
N GLN A 319 19.59 73.28 -40.70
CA GLN A 319 19.80 73.87 -42.02
C GLN A 319 18.83 75.03 -42.28
N ILE A 320 17.56 74.88 -41.90
CA ILE A 320 16.57 75.96 -42.01
C ILE A 320 16.96 77.15 -41.12
N THR A 321 17.44 76.92 -39.88
CA THR A 321 17.94 78.01 -39.02
C THR A 321 19.04 78.83 -39.72
N ALA A 322 19.98 78.17 -40.39
CA ALA A 322 21.05 78.85 -41.13
C ALA A 322 20.52 79.71 -42.29
N ILE A 323 19.53 79.19 -43.04
CA ILE A 323 18.87 79.93 -44.12
C ILE A 323 18.13 81.15 -43.56
N VAL A 324 17.35 80.97 -42.49
CA VAL A 324 16.57 82.05 -41.87
C VAL A 324 17.48 83.15 -41.32
N ASN A 325 18.62 82.80 -40.71
CA ASN A 325 19.63 83.77 -40.27
C ASN A 325 20.25 84.53 -41.45
N THR A 326 20.49 83.86 -42.58
CA THR A 326 20.97 84.49 -43.81
C THR A 326 19.95 85.49 -44.36
N ILE A 327 18.66 85.12 -44.41
CA ILE A 327 17.57 85.99 -44.85
C ILE A 327 17.44 87.21 -43.92
N ARG A 328 17.56 87.02 -42.60
CA ARG A 328 17.57 88.14 -41.64
C ARG A 328 18.73 89.09 -41.93
N GLY A 329 19.94 88.56 -42.16
CA GLY A 329 21.09 89.37 -42.53
C GLY A 329 20.89 90.17 -43.83
N ILE A 330 20.25 89.56 -44.84
CA ILE A 330 19.87 90.24 -46.08
C ILE A 330 18.84 91.34 -45.80
N ALA A 331 17.83 91.07 -44.97
CA ALA A 331 16.82 92.07 -44.60
C ALA A 331 17.45 93.26 -43.87
N ASP A 332 18.36 93.01 -42.93
CA ASP A 332 19.07 94.06 -42.19
C ASP A 332 19.94 94.91 -43.12
N GLN A 333 20.66 94.28 -44.07
CA GLN A 333 21.41 95.00 -45.12
C GLN A 333 20.49 95.81 -46.04
N THR A 334 19.36 95.24 -46.45
CA THR A 334 18.39 95.90 -47.32
C THR A 334 17.79 97.12 -46.61
N ASN A 335 17.52 97.01 -45.31
CA ASN A 335 17.05 98.12 -44.47
C ASN A 335 18.09 99.25 -44.40
N LEU A 336 19.38 98.93 -44.27
CA LEU A 336 20.47 99.91 -44.29
C LEU A 336 20.63 100.58 -45.67
N LEU A 337 20.55 99.82 -46.75
CA LEU A 337 20.60 100.35 -48.12
C LEU A 337 19.42 101.28 -48.42
N ALA A 338 18.22 100.90 -47.98
CA ALA A 338 17.01 101.71 -48.10
C ALA A 338 17.13 103.02 -47.30
N LEU A 339 17.71 102.97 -46.10
CA LEU A 339 17.99 104.16 -45.30
C LEU A 339 18.96 105.10 -46.03
N ASN A 340 20.05 104.57 -46.59
CA ASN A 340 21.01 105.36 -47.36
C ASN A 340 20.35 105.98 -48.62
N ALA A 341 19.51 105.22 -49.32
CA ALA A 341 18.75 105.72 -50.46
C ALA A 341 17.76 106.82 -50.07
N ALA A 342 17.09 106.71 -48.92
CA ALA A 342 16.20 107.74 -48.40
C ALA A 342 16.96 109.04 -48.06
N ILE A 343 18.17 108.94 -47.50
CA ILE A 343 19.05 110.09 -47.23
C ILE A 343 19.45 110.76 -48.54
N GLU A 344 19.88 110.01 -49.55
CA GLU A 344 20.30 110.59 -50.83
C GLU A 344 19.11 111.18 -51.61
N ALA A 345 17.94 110.56 -51.53
CA ALA A 345 16.70 111.10 -52.08
C ALA A 345 16.30 112.43 -51.42
N ALA A 346 16.46 112.56 -50.10
CA ALA A 346 16.26 113.82 -49.39
C ALA A 346 17.29 114.90 -49.84
N ARG A 347 18.52 114.48 -50.13
CA ARG A 347 19.61 115.35 -50.59
C ARG A 347 19.39 115.89 -52.01
N ALA A 348 18.74 115.12 -52.88
CA ALA A 348 18.40 115.52 -54.25
C ALA A 348 17.22 116.49 -54.36
N GLY A 349 16.55 116.85 -53.25
CA GLY A 349 15.46 117.82 -53.21
C GLY A 349 14.23 117.40 -54.02
N GLU A 350 13.65 118.32 -54.80
CA GLU A 350 12.43 118.06 -55.58
C GLU A 350 12.59 116.93 -56.62
N GLN A 351 13.80 116.70 -57.15
CA GLN A 351 14.08 115.61 -58.10
C GLN A 351 14.14 114.22 -57.42
N GLY A 352 14.28 114.17 -56.09
CA GLY A 352 14.40 112.93 -55.32
C GLY A 352 13.09 112.37 -54.75
N ARG A 353 11.95 113.09 -54.88
CA ARG A 353 10.68 112.69 -54.24
C ARG A 353 10.19 111.29 -54.63
N GLY A 354 10.32 110.90 -55.90
CA GLY A 354 9.96 109.55 -56.36
C GLY A 354 10.85 108.46 -55.75
N PHE A 355 12.16 108.74 -55.61
CA PHE A 355 13.11 107.83 -54.99
C PHE A 355 12.90 107.68 -53.47
N ALA A 356 12.49 108.75 -52.78
CA ALA A 356 12.21 108.72 -51.35
C ALA A 356 11.06 107.75 -51.02
N VAL A 357 9.99 107.73 -51.82
CA VAL A 357 8.85 106.81 -51.64
C VAL A 357 9.29 105.36 -51.81
N VAL A 358 10.08 105.07 -52.85
CA VAL A 358 10.61 103.72 -53.09
C VAL A 358 11.54 103.28 -51.96
N ALA A 359 12.39 104.17 -51.46
CA ALA A 359 13.29 103.88 -50.35
C ALA A 359 12.52 103.55 -49.06
N ASP A 360 11.46 104.29 -48.73
CA ASP A 360 10.62 103.98 -47.58
C ASP A 360 9.86 102.66 -47.73
N GLU A 361 9.37 102.34 -48.93
CA GLU A 361 8.70 101.05 -49.21
C GLU A 361 9.66 99.86 -49.05
N VAL A 362 10.89 99.98 -49.56
CA VAL A 362 11.94 98.96 -49.39
C VAL A 362 12.33 98.81 -47.91
N ARG A 363 12.39 99.92 -47.16
CA ARG A 363 12.66 99.90 -45.72
C ARG A 363 11.56 99.16 -44.95
N GLN A 364 10.29 99.46 -45.23
CA GLN A 364 9.16 98.74 -44.61
C GLN A 364 9.15 97.25 -44.98
N LEU A 365 9.44 96.92 -46.24
CA LEU A 365 9.54 95.53 -46.68
C LEU A 365 10.65 94.79 -45.92
N ALA A 366 11.84 95.39 -45.81
CA ALA A 366 12.96 94.82 -45.07
C ALA A 366 12.63 94.61 -43.58
N ALA A 367 11.96 95.57 -42.93
CA ALA A 367 11.50 95.44 -41.55
C ALA A 367 10.49 94.30 -41.38
N ARG A 368 9.52 94.16 -42.31
CA ARG A 368 8.57 93.04 -42.32
C ARG A 368 9.27 91.70 -42.54
N THR A 369 10.25 91.62 -43.44
CA THR A 369 11.05 90.42 -43.65
C THR A 369 11.81 90.04 -42.38
N SER A 370 12.45 91.00 -41.70
CA SER A 370 13.14 90.75 -40.44
C SER A 370 12.19 90.22 -39.35
N GLY A 371 11.00 90.82 -39.22
CA GLY A 371 9.94 90.33 -38.34
C GLY A 371 9.51 88.88 -38.64
N SER A 372 9.18 88.56 -39.89
CA SER A 372 8.80 87.19 -40.28
C SER A 372 9.92 86.18 -40.07
N THR A 373 11.19 86.55 -40.30
CA THR A 373 12.31 85.65 -39.99
C THR A 373 12.46 85.37 -38.49
N ALA A 374 12.12 86.33 -37.62
CA ALA A 374 12.09 86.14 -36.17
C ALA A 374 11.04 85.12 -35.74
N GLU A 375 9.83 85.22 -36.29
CA GLU A 375 8.77 84.24 -36.05
C GLU A 375 9.17 82.83 -36.54
N ILE A 376 9.74 82.73 -37.75
CA ILE A 376 10.24 81.45 -38.28
C ILE A 376 11.36 80.89 -37.39
N SER A 377 12.28 81.73 -36.90
CA SER A 377 13.35 81.27 -35.99
C SER A 377 12.77 80.68 -34.70
N SER A 378 11.74 81.31 -34.14
CA SER A 378 11.05 80.83 -32.94
C SER A 378 10.37 79.47 -33.18
N MET A 379 9.66 79.33 -34.31
CA MET A 379 9.04 78.06 -34.70
C MET A 379 10.07 76.93 -34.89
N ILE A 380 11.20 77.21 -35.53
CA ILE A 380 12.26 76.21 -35.72
C ILE A 380 12.92 75.82 -34.39
N ALA A 381 13.08 76.76 -33.46
CA ALA A 381 13.58 76.45 -32.13
C ALA A 381 12.65 75.49 -31.36
N MET A 382 11.33 75.70 -31.47
CA MET A 382 10.35 74.76 -30.89
C MET A 382 10.45 73.37 -31.54
N ILE A 383 10.55 73.28 -32.86
CA ILE A 383 10.73 72.01 -33.57
C ILE A 383 12.03 71.30 -33.14
N GLN A 384 13.12 72.04 -32.91
CA GLN A 384 14.38 71.45 -32.43
C GLN A 384 14.26 70.91 -31.00
N ASP A 385 13.47 71.56 -30.14
CA ASP A 385 13.22 71.08 -28.79
C ASP A 385 12.32 69.84 -28.80
N GLU A 386 11.23 69.86 -29.57
CA GLU A 386 10.31 68.72 -29.74
C GLU A 386 11.01 67.49 -30.34
N THR A 387 11.91 67.69 -31.31
CA THR A 387 12.69 66.58 -31.90
C THR A 387 13.66 65.97 -30.88
N ARG A 388 14.27 66.77 -30.00
CA ARG A 388 15.13 66.26 -28.92
C ARG A 388 14.32 65.43 -27.91
N GLN A 389 13.19 65.96 -27.44
CA GLN A 389 12.31 65.24 -26.52
C GLN A 389 11.78 63.93 -27.13
N ALA A 390 11.48 63.93 -28.43
CA ALA A 390 11.05 62.73 -29.13
C ALA A 390 12.15 61.66 -29.20
N ILE A 391 13.42 62.03 -29.42
CA ILE A 391 14.56 61.10 -29.38
C ILE A 391 14.73 60.50 -27.99
N GLU A 392 14.70 61.31 -26.93
CA GLU A 392 14.82 60.81 -25.55
C GLU A 392 13.70 59.80 -25.19
N SER A 393 12.47 60.08 -25.63
CA SER A 393 11.33 59.17 -25.47
C SER A 393 11.48 57.87 -26.27
N MET A 394 12.03 57.95 -27.48
CA MET A 394 12.34 56.79 -28.32
C MET A 394 13.42 55.90 -27.66
N ASP A 395 14.50 56.48 -27.16
CA ASP A 395 15.56 55.73 -26.46
C ASP A 395 15.01 55.00 -25.23
N SER A 396 14.21 55.68 -24.39
CA SER A 396 13.52 55.05 -23.25
C SER A 396 12.59 53.90 -23.67
N THR A 397 11.92 54.03 -24.81
CA THR A 397 11.02 52.98 -25.31
C THR A 397 11.79 51.80 -25.89
N ARG A 398 12.94 52.04 -26.53
CA ARG A 398 13.87 50.99 -26.95
C ARG A 398 14.37 50.17 -25.77
N ASP A 399 14.78 50.82 -24.69
CA ASP A 399 15.26 50.15 -23.47
C ASP A 399 14.15 49.30 -22.83
N ARG A 400 12.91 49.80 -22.80
CA ARG A 400 11.75 49.04 -22.32
C ARG A 400 11.44 47.83 -23.20
N ALA A 401 11.56 47.96 -24.52
CA ALA A 401 11.39 46.83 -25.44
C ALA A 401 12.47 45.76 -25.21
N ALA A 402 13.73 46.17 -25.00
CA ALA A 402 14.83 45.25 -24.66
C ALA A 402 14.58 44.51 -23.33
N LEU A 403 14.11 45.21 -22.30
CA LEU A 403 13.68 44.59 -21.04
C LEU A 403 12.52 43.61 -21.25
N GLY A 404 11.56 43.95 -22.13
CA GLY A 404 10.46 43.09 -22.51
C GLY A 404 10.92 41.76 -23.13
N VAL A 405 11.96 41.79 -23.97
CA VAL A 405 12.59 40.59 -24.53
C VAL A 405 13.22 39.72 -23.43
N ASP A 406 13.94 40.32 -22.48
CA ASP A 406 14.55 39.57 -21.37
C ASP A 406 13.49 38.88 -20.51
N LEU A 407 12.44 39.61 -20.13
CA LEU A 407 11.33 39.07 -19.34
C LEU A 407 10.61 37.92 -20.07
N ALA A 408 10.38 38.06 -21.38
CA ALA A 408 9.80 37.00 -22.19
C ALA A 408 10.72 35.76 -22.20
N ASN A 409 12.02 35.91 -22.43
CA ASN A 409 12.96 34.78 -22.42
C ASN A 409 12.99 34.06 -21.05
N ARG A 410 12.95 34.82 -19.95
CA ARG A 410 12.88 34.26 -18.59
C ARG A 410 11.59 33.48 -18.35
N ALA A 411 10.44 34.04 -18.77
CA ALA A 411 9.16 33.33 -18.70
C ALA A 411 9.18 32.04 -19.54
N GLY A 412 9.80 32.08 -20.73
CA GLY A 412 9.97 30.92 -21.60
C GLY A 412 10.79 29.81 -20.93
N THR A 413 11.84 30.18 -20.19
CA THR A 413 12.64 29.22 -19.42
C THR A 413 11.81 28.51 -18.35
N VAL A 414 10.96 29.25 -17.62
CA VAL A 414 10.05 28.67 -16.62
C VAL A 414 9.04 27.71 -17.26
N ILE A 415 8.49 28.07 -18.43
CA ILE A 415 7.58 27.20 -19.18
C ILE A 415 8.27 25.90 -19.61
N LEU A 416 9.53 25.96 -20.04
CA LEU A 416 10.31 24.77 -20.38
C LEU A 416 10.49 23.85 -19.17
N GLN A 417 10.76 24.41 -17.98
CA GLN A 417 10.86 23.65 -16.74
C GLN A 417 9.52 23.00 -16.35
N ILE A 418 8.39 23.69 -16.54
CA ILE A 418 7.06 23.10 -16.33
C ILE A 418 6.86 21.91 -17.27
N ARG A 419 7.23 22.04 -18.55
CA ARG A 419 7.13 20.97 -19.53
C ARG A 419 7.98 19.76 -19.14
N GLU A 420 9.22 19.96 -18.73
CA GLU A 420 10.09 18.88 -18.24
C GLU A 420 9.50 18.19 -17.00
N GLY A 421 9.08 18.96 -16.01
CA GLY A 421 8.44 18.43 -14.79
C GLY A 421 7.16 17.63 -15.08
N THR A 422 6.36 18.04 -16.08
CA THR A 422 5.19 17.25 -16.50
C THR A 422 5.56 15.94 -17.18
N THR A 423 6.65 15.90 -17.96
CA THR A 423 7.15 14.65 -18.56
C THR A 423 7.64 13.69 -17.48
N GLU A 424 8.36 14.18 -16.48
CA GLU A 424 8.78 13.35 -15.32
C GLU A 424 7.59 12.82 -14.54
N ALA A 425 6.58 13.66 -14.28
CA ALA A 425 5.35 13.24 -13.59
C ALA A 425 4.61 12.13 -14.36
N VAL A 426 4.51 12.25 -15.69
CA VAL A 426 3.93 11.21 -16.56
C VAL A 426 4.70 9.90 -16.47
N GLN A 427 6.04 9.95 -16.47
CA GLN A 427 6.89 8.77 -16.32
C GLN A 427 6.75 8.11 -14.94
N ALA A 428 6.66 8.90 -13.87
CA ALA A 428 6.47 8.39 -12.52
C ALA A 428 5.12 7.67 -12.37
N VAL A 429 4.05 8.25 -12.92
CA VAL A 429 2.72 7.64 -12.89
C VAL A 429 2.66 6.36 -13.73
N SER A 430 3.31 6.34 -14.89
CA SER A 430 3.36 5.13 -15.73
C SER A 430 4.18 4.00 -15.11
N ALA A 431 5.29 4.33 -14.43
CA ALA A 431 6.06 3.37 -13.65
C ALA A 431 5.22 2.76 -12.52
N PHE A 432 4.51 3.59 -11.76
CA PHE A 432 3.61 3.14 -10.68
C PHE A 432 2.50 2.21 -11.18
N ALA A 433 1.93 2.50 -12.35
CA ALA A 433 0.91 1.65 -12.97
C ALA A 433 1.47 0.29 -13.41
N ASN A 434 2.71 0.24 -13.92
CA ASN A 434 3.35 -0.99 -14.39
C ASN A 434 3.83 -1.91 -13.24
N GLU A 435 4.29 -1.35 -12.12
CA GLU A 435 4.76 -2.15 -10.98
C GLU A 435 3.65 -2.97 -10.31
N ARG A 436 2.41 -2.45 -10.28
CA ARG A 436 1.26 -3.17 -9.70
C ARG A 436 0.55 -4.11 -10.68
N GLY A 437 0.88 -4.09 -11.97
CA GLY A 437 0.37 -5.05 -12.96
C GLY A 437 1.06 -6.42 -12.92
N ASN A 438 2.19 -6.53 -12.22
CA ASN A 438 3.07 -7.72 -12.18
C ASN A 438 3.07 -8.45 -10.82
N THR A 439 2.18 -8.08 -9.90
CA THR A 439 1.95 -8.75 -8.60
C THR A 439 0.49 -9.13 -8.48
#